data_AF-A0A2N8SPW1-F1
#
_entry.id   AF-A0A2N8SPW1-F1
#
_cell.length_a   1.000
_cell.length_b   1.000
_cell.length_c   1.000
_cell.angle_alpha   90.00
_cell.angle_beta   90.00
_cell.angle_gamma   90.00
#
_symmetry.space_group_name_H-M   'P 1'
#
loop_
_entity.id
_entity.type
_entity.pdbx_description
1 polymer ?
#
loop_
_entity_poly.entity_id
_entity_poly.type
_entity_poly.pdbx_seq_one_letter_code
_entity_poly.pdbx_strand_id
1 'polypeptide(L)'
;MRFLIDTYIRADDSEKISAFDELSLIQLIVERGVDAVEALPKGIRESQEAVAETIENNVRKLIIDESPINPKYYETMSSLLDALIAKRKEDAISYQEYLDEVVKLAQQAKNPTSSTNYPGSINSAARKALYDNLGNNAGLALAVDAAVLDSRQDDWRGNAMKIKRVRLAIKHVLDQWGKDAAEALGDYSAGQDNERLDALLELVKHQHEY
;
A
#
# COMPACT_ATOMS: atom_id res chain seq x y z
N MET A 1 13.35 64.31 -6.50
CA MET A 1 13.93 63.19 -5.74
C MET A 1 12.82 62.17 -5.51
N ARG A 2 13.06 60.93 -5.95
CA ARG A 2 12.26 59.70 -5.86
C ARG A 2 11.09 59.71 -4.86
N PHE A 3 9.85 59.77 -5.36
CA PHE A 3 8.64 59.56 -4.56
C PHE A 3 7.61 58.76 -5.34
N LEU A 4 8.03 57.73 -6.08
CA LEU A 4 7.10 57.02 -6.98
C LEU A 4 7.57 55.61 -7.41
N ILE A 5 8.29 54.87 -6.56
CA ILE A 5 8.44 53.41 -6.74
C ILE A 5 8.50 52.73 -5.36
N ASP A 6 7.46 52.94 -4.57
CA ASP A 6 7.04 51.92 -3.60
C ASP A 6 5.65 51.46 -4.03
N THR A 7 5.57 50.94 -5.24
CA THR A 7 4.44 50.11 -5.68
C THR A 7 4.54 48.81 -4.90
N TYR A 8 4.09 48.88 -3.64
CA TYR A 8 3.30 47.87 -2.95
C TYR A 8 3.29 46.52 -3.65
N ILE A 9 4.38 45.77 -3.55
CA ILE A 9 4.34 44.32 -3.71
C ILE A 9 3.69 43.83 -2.42
N ARG A 10 2.36 43.90 -2.38
CA ARG A 10 1.57 43.05 -1.48
C ARG A 10 1.72 41.65 -2.04
N ALA A 11 2.72 40.93 -1.56
CA ALA A 11 2.62 39.48 -1.55
C ALA A 11 1.47 39.17 -0.59
N ASP A 12 0.40 38.54 -1.10
CA ASP A 12 -0.64 38.00 -0.24
C ASP A 12 0.03 37.15 0.85
N ASP A 13 -0.46 37.29 2.09
CA ASP A 13 0.05 36.51 3.22
C ASP A 13 -0.05 35.02 2.87
N SER A 14 1.05 34.30 3.05
CA SER A 14 1.07 32.84 2.88
C SER A 14 0.11 32.22 3.89
N GLU A 15 -1.10 31.87 3.46
CA GLU A 15 -2.04 31.11 4.28
C GLU A 15 -1.33 29.82 4.70
N LYS A 16 -1.27 29.58 6.02
CA LYS A 16 -0.64 28.36 6.55
C LYS A 16 -1.40 27.15 6.02
N ILE A 17 -0.78 26.42 5.09
CA ILE A 17 -1.21 25.12 4.54
C ILE A 17 -1.10 24.01 5.61
N SER A 18 -1.24 24.33 6.90
CA SER A 18 -1.17 23.36 7.99
C SER A 18 -2.39 22.44 8.06
N ALA A 19 -3.48 22.78 7.35
CA ALA A 19 -4.69 21.96 7.28
C ALA A 19 -4.64 20.89 6.16
N PHE A 20 -3.63 20.95 5.30
CA PHE A 20 -3.44 20.04 4.16
C PHE A 20 -2.16 19.23 4.34
N ASP A 21 -2.14 18.44 5.42
CA ASP A 21 -1.17 17.36 5.51
C ASP A 21 -1.55 16.26 4.51
N GLU A 22 -0.60 15.47 4.04
CA GLU A 22 -0.82 14.55 2.91
C GLU A 22 -1.84 13.45 3.26
N LEU A 23 -1.81 12.99 4.51
CA LEU A 23 -2.83 12.10 5.08
C LEU A 23 -4.21 12.75 5.11
N SER A 24 -4.30 14.08 5.30
CA SER A 24 -5.58 14.78 5.30
C SER A 24 -6.16 14.89 3.89
N LEU A 25 -5.33 15.00 2.84
CA LEU A 25 -5.82 15.01 1.46
C LEU A 25 -6.37 13.64 1.04
N ILE A 26 -5.65 12.55 1.33
CA ILE A 26 -6.15 11.19 1.03
C ILE A 26 -7.48 10.95 1.75
N GLN A 27 -7.57 11.32 3.01
CA GLN A 27 -8.80 11.16 3.78
C GLN A 27 -9.94 11.99 3.19
N LEU A 28 -9.65 13.21 2.76
CA LEU A 28 -10.63 14.08 2.12
C LEU A 28 -11.08 13.54 0.75
N ILE A 29 -10.18 12.93 -0.02
CA ILE A 29 -10.49 12.20 -1.27
C ILE A 29 -11.40 10.99 -0.99
N VAL A 30 -11.12 10.23 0.07
CA VAL A 30 -11.94 9.07 0.44
C VAL A 30 -13.35 9.50 0.86
N GLU A 31 -13.47 10.59 1.61
CA GLU A 31 -14.75 11.08 2.14
C GLU A 31 -15.59 11.84 1.10
N ARG A 32 -14.96 12.62 0.22
CA ARG A 32 -15.64 13.55 -0.71
C ARG A 32 -15.52 13.16 -2.18
N GLY A 33 -14.69 12.18 -2.52
CA GLY A 33 -14.44 11.79 -3.90
C GLY A 33 -13.83 12.92 -4.72
N VAL A 34 -14.33 13.12 -5.95
CA VAL A 34 -13.83 14.18 -6.85
C VAL A 34 -14.03 15.59 -6.27
N ASP A 35 -15.05 15.80 -5.44
CA ASP A 35 -15.29 17.10 -4.78
C ASP A 35 -14.14 17.49 -3.83
N ALA A 36 -13.21 16.58 -3.55
CA ALA A 36 -11.99 16.87 -2.82
C ALA A 36 -11.12 17.94 -3.49
N VAL A 37 -11.18 18.06 -4.81
CA VAL A 37 -10.45 19.08 -5.58
C VAL A 37 -10.86 20.49 -5.15
N GLU A 38 -12.12 20.69 -4.77
CA GLU A 38 -12.64 21.99 -4.29
C GLU A 38 -12.19 22.36 -2.88
N ALA A 39 -11.47 21.49 -2.19
CA ALA A 39 -10.82 21.81 -0.93
C ALA A 39 -9.36 22.25 -1.13
N LEU A 40 -8.73 21.96 -2.27
CA LEU A 40 -7.32 22.27 -2.52
C LEU A 40 -7.05 23.78 -2.52
N PRO A 41 -5.86 24.25 -2.10
CA PRO A 41 -5.47 25.65 -2.19
C PRO A 41 -5.70 26.23 -3.58
N LYS A 42 -6.13 27.51 -3.66
CA LYS A 42 -6.45 28.17 -4.94
C LYS A 42 -5.35 28.03 -5.98
N GLY A 43 -4.09 28.23 -5.58
CA GLY A 43 -2.94 28.11 -6.48
C GLY A 43 -2.72 26.72 -7.08
N ILE A 44 -3.25 25.65 -6.45
CA ILE A 44 -3.23 24.30 -7.02
C ILE A 44 -4.48 24.08 -7.89
N ARG A 45 -5.66 24.48 -7.39
CA ARG A 45 -6.95 24.25 -8.05
C ARG A 45 -7.08 24.89 -9.43
N GLU A 46 -6.34 25.98 -9.67
CA GLU A 46 -6.36 26.71 -10.94
C GLU A 46 -5.70 25.94 -12.10
N SER A 47 -4.96 24.86 -11.82
CA SER A 47 -4.33 24.03 -12.85
C SER A 47 -4.71 22.56 -12.71
N GLN A 48 -5.31 21.99 -13.75
CA GLN A 48 -5.64 20.55 -13.79
C GLN A 48 -4.40 19.67 -13.60
N GLU A 49 -3.26 20.12 -14.12
CA GLU A 49 -1.97 19.44 -13.97
C GLU A 49 -1.49 19.48 -12.52
N ALA A 50 -1.57 20.64 -11.85
CA ALA A 50 -1.17 20.77 -10.46
C ALA A 50 -2.07 19.95 -9.51
N VAL A 51 -3.38 19.91 -9.78
CA VAL A 51 -4.32 19.06 -9.06
C VAL A 51 -3.97 17.59 -9.25
N ALA A 52 -3.77 17.14 -10.49
CA ALA A 52 -3.42 15.75 -10.80
C ALA A 52 -2.12 15.34 -10.12
N GLU A 53 -1.05 16.14 -10.26
CA GLU A 53 0.24 15.88 -9.63
C GLU A 53 0.13 15.82 -8.10
N THR A 54 -0.66 16.71 -7.49
CA THR A 54 -0.90 16.69 -6.05
C THR A 54 -1.57 15.38 -5.62
N ILE A 55 -2.62 14.94 -6.32
CA ILE A 55 -3.30 13.67 -6.01
C ILE A 55 -2.36 12.48 -6.24
N GLU A 56 -1.66 12.44 -7.37
CA GLU A 56 -0.71 11.38 -7.72
C GLU A 56 0.37 11.19 -6.64
N ASN A 57 0.96 12.30 -6.17
CA ASN A 57 1.99 12.27 -5.13
C ASN A 57 1.46 11.75 -3.80
N ASN A 58 0.25 12.18 -3.42
CA ASN A 58 -0.40 11.73 -2.19
C ASN A 58 -0.75 10.23 -2.26
N VAL A 59 -1.31 9.76 -3.37
CA VAL A 59 -1.62 8.33 -3.56
C VAL A 59 -0.34 7.49 -3.61
N ARG A 60 0.72 7.96 -4.30
CA ARG A 60 2.01 7.27 -4.33
C ARG A 60 2.60 7.14 -2.93
N LYS A 61 2.52 8.20 -2.12
CA LYS A 61 2.98 8.15 -0.73
C LYS A 61 2.18 7.16 0.11
N LEU A 62 0.85 7.18 0.01
CA LEU A 62 -0.01 6.18 0.67
C LEU A 62 0.41 4.75 0.33
N ILE A 63 0.64 4.47 -0.96
CA ILE A 63 1.07 3.15 -1.43
C ILE A 63 2.42 2.77 -0.82
N ILE A 64 3.37 3.70 -0.73
CA ILE A 64 4.69 3.47 -0.13
C ILE A 64 4.58 3.20 1.37
N ASP A 65 3.83 4.03 2.09
CA ASP A 65 3.70 3.96 3.55
C ASP A 65 2.99 2.68 3.99
N GLU A 66 2.01 2.21 3.21
CA GLU A 66 1.23 1.02 3.52
C GLU A 66 1.83 -0.27 2.90
N SER A 67 2.80 -0.16 1.98
CA SER A 67 3.48 -1.29 1.33
C SER A 67 4.01 -2.34 2.30
N PRO A 68 4.64 -2.00 3.45
CA PRO A 68 5.11 -3.00 4.41
C PRO A 68 4.01 -3.93 4.96
N ILE A 69 2.75 -3.49 4.96
CA ILE A 69 1.61 -4.28 5.44
C ILE A 69 1.22 -5.35 4.41
N ASN A 70 1.26 -5.02 3.11
CA ASN A 70 0.96 -5.99 2.05
C ASN A 70 1.69 -5.62 0.74
N PRO A 71 2.97 -6.00 0.58
CA PRO A 71 3.80 -5.56 -0.53
C PRO A 71 3.21 -5.91 -1.89
N LYS A 72 2.68 -7.13 -2.07
CA LYS A 72 2.10 -7.56 -3.34
C LYS A 72 0.83 -6.79 -3.72
N TYR A 73 -0.02 -6.48 -2.75
CA TYR A 73 -1.20 -5.65 -2.99
C TYR A 73 -0.80 -4.24 -3.43
N TYR A 74 0.13 -3.60 -2.71
CA TYR A 74 0.54 -2.23 -3.02
C TYR A 74 1.43 -2.12 -4.27
N GLU A 75 2.15 -3.17 -4.66
CA GLU A 75 2.79 -3.27 -5.98
C GLU A 75 1.75 -3.20 -7.12
N THR A 76 0.61 -3.90 -6.94
CA THR A 76 -0.50 -3.86 -7.89
C THR A 76 -1.10 -2.46 -7.95
N MET A 77 -1.33 -1.82 -6.79
CA MET A 77 -1.85 -0.44 -6.71
C MET A 77 -0.89 0.56 -7.36
N SER A 78 0.43 0.43 -7.15
CA SER A 78 1.44 1.26 -7.82
C SER A 78 1.36 1.12 -9.34
N SER A 79 1.25 -0.11 -9.84
CA SER A 79 1.15 -0.39 -11.27
C SER A 79 -0.13 0.21 -11.88
N LEU A 80 -1.25 0.14 -11.15
CA LEU A 80 -2.51 0.77 -11.57
C LEU A 80 -2.40 2.30 -11.60
N LEU A 81 -1.77 2.91 -10.59
CA LEU A 81 -1.52 4.35 -10.57
C LEU A 81 -0.68 4.77 -11.78
N ASP A 82 0.44 4.10 -12.04
CA ASP A 82 1.33 4.43 -13.15
C ASP A 82 0.60 4.28 -14.51
N ALA A 83 -0.27 3.27 -14.65
CA ALA A 83 -1.11 3.11 -15.84
C ALA A 83 -2.14 4.25 -16.01
N LEU A 84 -2.76 4.73 -14.92
CA LEU A 84 -3.68 5.87 -14.96
C LEU A 84 -2.95 7.18 -15.35
N ILE A 85 -1.75 7.39 -14.81
CA ILE A 85 -0.91 8.54 -15.15
C ILE A 85 -0.54 8.52 -16.63
N ALA A 86 -0.15 7.36 -17.17
CA ALA A 86 0.17 7.20 -18.58
C ALA A 86 -1.05 7.52 -19.46
N LYS A 87 -2.22 6.92 -19.17
CA LYS A 87 -3.46 7.19 -19.91
C LYS A 87 -3.84 8.67 -19.91
N ARG A 88 -3.68 9.38 -18.80
CA ARG A 88 -3.92 10.83 -18.73
C ARG A 88 -2.95 11.60 -19.62
N LYS A 89 -1.64 11.28 -19.56
CA LYS A 89 -0.61 11.96 -20.38
C LYS A 89 -0.76 11.72 -21.87
N GLU A 90 -1.36 10.60 -22.25
CA GLU A 90 -1.67 10.22 -23.63
C GLU A 90 -3.05 10.74 -24.09
N ASP A 91 -3.78 11.48 -23.26
CA ASP A 91 -5.18 11.91 -23.48
C ASP A 91 -6.11 10.72 -23.83
N ALA A 92 -5.79 9.52 -23.36
CA ALA A 92 -6.52 8.29 -23.64
C ALA A 92 -7.82 8.15 -22.82
N ILE A 93 -7.98 8.98 -21.78
CA ILE A 93 -9.17 9.11 -20.95
C ILE A 93 -9.43 10.59 -20.66
N SER A 94 -10.69 10.95 -20.41
CA SER A 94 -11.01 12.33 -20.02
C SER A 94 -10.46 12.66 -18.63
N TYR A 95 -10.21 13.94 -18.36
CA TYR A 95 -9.76 14.39 -17.04
C TYR A 95 -10.72 13.99 -15.91
N GLN A 96 -12.03 14.05 -16.16
CA GLN A 96 -13.03 13.64 -15.19
C GLN A 96 -12.97 12.13 -14.90
N GLU A 97 -12.87 11.29 -15.94
CA GLU A 97 -12.71 9.85 -15.78
C GLU A 97 -11.41 9.51 -15.05
N TYR A 98 -10.31 10.21 -15.35
CA TYR A 98 -9.06 10.07 -14.61
C TYR A 98 -9.23 10.37 -13.12
N LEU A 99 -9.91 11.48 -12.78
CA LEU A 99 -10.17 11.85 -11.38
C LEU A 99 -11.02 10.78 -10.68
N ASP A 100 -12.06 10.27 -11.33
CA ASP A 100 -12.89 9.20 -10.77
C ASP A 100 -12.08 7.92 -10.51
N GLU A 101 -11.22 7.51 -11.44
CA GLU A 101 -10.40 6.30 -11.30
C GLU A 101 -9.31 6.44 -10.24
N VAL A 102 -8.62 7.59 -10.15
CA VAL A 102 -7.59 7.80 -9.13
C VAL A 102 -8.19 7.91 -7.72
N VAL A 103 -9.39 8.48 -7.60
CA VAL A 103 -10.16 8.51 -6.33
C VAL A 103 -10.52 7.09 -5.89
N LYS A 104 -11.05 6.26 -6.81
CA LYS A 104 -11.34 4.84 -6.51
C LYS A 104 -10.07 4.10 -6.08
N LEU A 105 -8.96 4.33 -6.77
CA LEU A 105 -7.68 3.73 -6.41
C LEU A 105 -7.23 4.16 -5.01
N ALA A 106 -7.35 5.45 -4.68
CA ALA A 106 -7.03 5.98 -3.34
C ALA A 106 -7.92 5.33 -2.26
N GLN A 107 -9.22 5.14 -2.54
CA GLN A 107 -10.15 4.44 -1.63
C GLN A 107 -9.77 2.98 -1.42
N GLN A 108 -9.36 2.27 -2.48
CA GLN A 108 -8.91 0.89 -2.40
C GLN A 108 -7.56 0.76 -1.68
N ALA A 109 -6.64 1.69 -1.90
CA ALA A 109 -5.37 1.75 -1.20
C ALA A 109 -5.58 2.05 0.29
N LYS A 110 -6.54 2.92 0.65
CA LYS A 110 -6.84 3.20 2.06
C LYS A 110 -7.59 2.06 2.76
N ASN A 111 -8.44 1.33 2.02
CA ASN A 111 -9.30 0.27 2.54
C ASN A 111 -9.11 -1.05 1.77
N PRO A 112 -7.97 -1.74 1.94
CA PRO A 112 -7.63 -2.94 1.17
C PRO A 112 -8.55 -4.13 1.45
N THR A 113 -9.30 -4.12 2.56
CA THR A 113 -10.22 -5.19 2.93
C THR A 113 -11.43 -5.32 2.00
N SER A 114 -11.75 -4.27 1.25
CA SER A 114 -13.00 -4.12 0.48
C SER A 114 -12.84 -4.39 -1.02
N SER A 115 -11.61 -4.51 -1.52
CA SER A 115 -11.29 -4.46 -2.95
C SER A 115 -11.14 -5.83 -3.63
N THR A 116 -10.87 -6.91 -2.87
CA THR A 116 -10.52 -8.22 -3.45
C THR A 116 -11.47 -9.32 -2.97
N ASN A 117 -11.89 -10.18 -3.91
CA ASN A 117 -12.63 -11.41 -3.63
C ASN A 117 -11.70 -12.48 -3.04
N TYR A 118 -11.42 -12.35 -1.73
CA TYR A 118 -10.70 -13.38 -0.99
C TYR A 118 -11.60 -14.60 -0.72
N PRO A 119 -11.05 -15.83 -0.69
CA PRO A 119 -11.76 -16.99 -0.18
C PRO A 119 -12.27 -16.72 1.24
N GLY A 120 -13.43 -17.27 1.62
CA GLY A 120 -14.03 -17.01 2.94
C GLY A 120 -13.15 -17.37 4.14
N SER A 121 -12.16 -18.25 3.96
CA SER A 121 -11.16 -18.58 4.98
C SER A 121 -10.08 -17.51 5.18
N ILE A 122 -9.89 -16.61 4.21
CA ILE A 122 -8.92 -15.50 4.22
C ILE A 122 -9.63 -14.22 4.70
N ASN A 123 -9.92 -14.21 5.99
CA ASN A 123 -10.86 -13.27 6.63
C ASN A 123 -10.20 -12.22 7.54
N SER A 124 -8.87 -12.19 7.66
CA SER A 124 -8.10 -11.17 8.40
C SER A 124 -7.10 -10.45 7.49
N ALA A 125 -6.59 -9.29 7.91
CA ALA A 125 -5.61 -8.56 7.12
C ALA A 125 -4.30 -9.36 7.00
N ALA A 126 -3.86 -9.97 8.11
CA ALA A 126 -2.70 -10.85 8.12
C ALA A 126 -2.81 -12.02 7.13
N ARG A 127 -3.97 -12.69 7.07
CA ARG A 127 -4.21 -13.79 6.13
C ARG A 127 -4.26 -13.32 4.69
N LYS A 128 -4.86 -12.16 4.43
CA LYS A 128 -4.90 -11.54 3.08
C LYS A 128 -3.49 -11.22 2.60
N ALA A 129 -2.69 -10.58 3.46
CA ALA A 129 -1.30 -10.29 3.19
C ALA A 129 -0.50 -11.56 2.90
N LEU A 130 -0.62 -12.59 3.74
CA LEU A 130 0.02 -13.89 3.48
C LEU A 130 -0.45 -14.50 2.15
N TYR A 131 -1.75 -14.50 1.87
CA TYR A 131 -2.33 -15.04 0.63
C TYR A 131 -1.75 -14.36 -0.62
N ASP A 132 -1.75 -13.03 -0.64
CA ASP A 132 -1.25 -12.25 -1.79
C ASP A 132 0.25 -12.49 -2.01
N ASN A 133 1.03 -12.61 -0.94
CA ASN A 133 2.48 -12.81 -1.01
C ASN A 133 2.90 -14.29 -1.16
N LEU A 134 1.97 -15.24 -1.02
CA LEU A 134 2.21 -16.69 -1.17
C LEU A 134 1.62 -17.26 -2.47
N GLY A 135 1.39 -16.40 -3.46
CA GLY A 135 0.91 -16.81 -4.78
C GLY A 135 -0.56 -17.23 -4.77
N ASN A 136 -1.39 -16.59 -3.94
CA ASN A 136 -2.81 -16.84 -3.84
C ASN A 136 -3.16 -18.29 -3.40
N ASN A 137 -2.29 -18.90 -2.60
CA ASN A 137 -2.51 -20.23 -2.05
C ASN A 137 -3.12 -20.15 -0.64
N ALA A 138 -4.43 -20.38 -0.54
CA ALA A 138 -5.15 -20.30 0.73
C ALA A 138 -4.67 -21.31 1.78
N GLY A 139 -4.34 -22.55 1.36
CA GLY A 139 -3.86 -23.58 2.27
C GLY A 139 -2.51 -23.22 2.89
N LEU A 140 -1.57 -22.77 2.06
CA LEU A 140 -0.25 -22.34 2.51
C LEU A 140 -0.33 -21.10 3.40
N ALA A 141 -1.15 -20.11 3.02
CA ALA A 141 -1.35 -18.90 3.82
C ALA A 141 -1.90 -19.21 5.22
N LEU A 142 -2.89 -20.10 5.33
CA LEU A 142 -3.44 -20.53 6.61
C LEU A 142 -2.44 -21.34 7.45
N ALA A 143 -1.63 -22.18 6.81
CA ALA A 143 -0.59 -22.95 7.50
C ALA A 143 0.50 -22.02 8.08
N VAL A 144 0.92 -21.00 7.32
CA VAL A 144 1.88 -19.99 7.80
C VAL A 144 1.28 -19.13 8.91
N ASP A 145 0.02 -18.69 8.77
CA ASP A 145 -0.73 -17.95 9.80
C ASP A 145 -0.75 -18.72 11.13
N ALA A 146 -1.11 -20.00 11.09
CA ALA A 146 -1.12 -20.87 12.27
C ALA A 146 0.28 -21.01 12.89
N ALA A 147 1.32 -21.26 12.07
CA ALA A 147 2.68 -21.40 12.56
C ALA A 147 3.21 -20.13 13.24
N VAL A 148 2.84 -18.95 12.75
CA VAL A 148 3.17 -17.68 13.41
C VAL A 148 2.45 -17.59 14.76
N LEU A 149 1.14 -17.83 14.79
CA LEU A 149 0.34 -17.74 16.01
C LEU A 149 0.80 -18.72 17.11
N ASP A 150 1.21 -19.92 16.73
CA ASP A 150 1.66 -20.96 17.68
C ASP A 150 3.10 -20.74 18.17
N SER A 151 3.93 -20.11 17.34
CA SER A 151 5.35 -19.91 17.64
C SER A 151 5.65 -18.59 18.34
N ARG A 152 4.83 -17.55 18.12
CA ARG A 152 5.02 -16.23 18.71
C ARG A 152 4.92 -16.28 20.23
N GLN A 153 5.69 -15.40 20.86
CA GLN A 153 5.64 -15.14 22.30
C GLN A 153 5.31 -13.67 22.51
N ASP A 154 4.95 -13.30 23.73
CA ASP A 154 4.74 -11.88 24.08
C ASP A 154 5.97 -11.05 23.71
N ASP A 155 5.72 -9.88 23.11
CA ASP A 155 6.75 -8.94 22.67
C ASP A 155 7.88 -9.58 21.85
N TRP A 156 7.51 -10.48 20.93
CA TRP A 156 8.50 -11.21 20.13
C TRP A 156 9.24 -10.33 19.12
N ARG A 157 8.59 -9.28 18.60
CA ARG A 157 9.14 -8.40 17.55
C ARG A 157 10.38 -7.62 17.98
N GLY A 158 10.55 -7.39 19.29
CA GLY A 158 11.73 -6.73 19.85
C GLY A 158 12.88 -7.68 20.23
N ASN A 159 12.69 -9.01 20.13
CA ASN A 159 13.64 -9.97 20.66
C ASN A 159 14.18 -10.92 19.58
N ALA A 160 15.48 -10.86 19.31
CA ALA A 160 16.13 -11.65 18.27
C ALA A 160 15.91 -13.19 18.38
N MET A 161 15.87 -13.73 19.60
CA MET A 161 15.65 -15.17 19.80
C MET A 161 14.20 -15.57 19.52
N LYS A 162 13.24 -14.71 19.88
CA LYS A 162 11.82 -14.92 19.60
C LYS A 162 11.51 -14.74 18.11
N ILE A 163 12.11 -13.74 17.45
CA ILE A 163 12.06 -13.58 15.99
C ILE A 163 12.59 -14.83 15.30
N LYS A 164 13.75 -15.35 15.74
CA LYS A 164 14.33 -16.58 15.19
C LYS A 164 13.41 -17.78 15.36
N ARG A 165 12.70 -17.89 16.48
CA ARG A 165 11.71 -18.95 16.71
C ARG A 165 10.57 -18.88 15.70
N VAL A 166 9.98 -17.70 15.48
CA VAL A 166 8.91 -17.49 14.48
C VAL A 166 9.43 -17.79 13.07
N ARG A 167 10.62 -17.28 12.72
CA ARG A 167 11.28 -17.57 11.44
C ARG A 167 11.43 -19.07 11.19
N LEU A 168 11.88 -19.83 12.19
CA LEU A 168 12.05 -21.28 12.05
C LEU A 168 10.71 -22.02 11.90
N ALA A 169 9.65 -21.55 12.56
CA ALA A 169 8.31 -22.11 12.41
C ALA A 169 7.77 -21.88 10.98
N ILE A 170 7.90 -20.66 10.45
CA ILE A 170 7.53 -20.35 9.06
C ILE A 170 8.35 -21.23 8.09
N LYS A 171 9.67 -21.31 8.30
CA LYS A 171 10.55 -22.15 7.47
C LYS A 171 10.08 -23.60 7.43
N HIS A 172 9.75 -24.16 8.59
CA HIS A 172 9.30 -25.55 8.67
C HIS A 172 8.04 -25.80 7.84
N VAL A 173 7.07 -24.88 7.85
CA VAL A 173 5.87 -24.96 7.02
C VAL A 173 6.22 -24.88 5.54
N LEU A 174 7.08 -23.95 5.14
CA LEU A 174 7.51 -23.81 3.74
C LEU A 174 8.25 -25.05 3.24
N ASP A 175 9.18 -25.57 4.05
CA ASP A 175 9.94 -26.79 3.73
C ASP A 175 9.00 -27.99 3.60
N GLN A 176 8.03 -28.14 4.50
CA GLN A 176 7.07 -29.24 4.45
C GLN A 176 6.16 -29.13 3.22
N TRP A 177 5.63 -27.94 2.94
CA TRP A 177 4.82 -27.68 1.76
C TRP A 177 5.60 -27.90 0.46
N GLY A 178 6.89 -27.52 0.45
CA GLY A 178 7.79 -27.76 -0.67
C GLY A 178 8.03 -29.24 -0.93
N LYS A 179 8.15 -30.07 0.13
CA LYS A 179 8.23 -31.54 0.00
C LYS A 179 6.95 -32.12 -0.58
N ASP A 180 5.79 -31.74 -0.04
CA ASP A 180 4.50 -32.22 -0.52
C ASP A 180 4.28 -31.83 -1.99
N ALA A 181 4.72 -30.62 -2.38
CA ALA A 181 4.66 -30.15 -3.77
C ALA A 181 5.66 -30.86 -4.70
N ALA A 182 6.88 -31.10 -4.24
CA ALA A 182 7.91 -31.79 -5.02
C ALA A 182 7.61 -33.29 -5.18
N GLU A 183 6.98 -33.93 -4.20
CA GLU A 183 6.44 -35.29 -4.35
C GLU A 183 5.32 -35.34 -5.40
N ALA A 184 4.56 -34.25 -5.57
CA ALA A 184 3.50 -34.14 -6.57
C ALA A 184 3.98 -33.74 -7.98
N LEU A 185 5.07 -32.97 -8.11
CA LEU A 185 5.50 -32.34 -9.37
C LEU A 185 6.95 -32.63 -9.80
N GLY A 186 7.75 -33.34 -8.99
CA GLY A 186 9.06 -33.88 -9.37
C GLY A 186 10.22 -32.87 -9.50
N ASP A 187 10.10 -31.65 -8.98
CA ASP A 187 11.19 -30.65 -9.00
C ASP A 187 11.33 -29.93 -7.66
N TYR A 188 12.58 -29.76 -7.18
CA TYR A 188 12.92 -29.20 -5.86
C TYR A 188 13.98 -28.10 -6.02
N SER A 189 13.63 -26.85 -5.71
CA SER A 189 14.55 -25.70 -5.79
C SER A 189 14.89 -25.18 -4.39
N ALA A 190 15.94 -25.73 -3.77
CA ALA A 190 16.35 -25.44 -2.39
C ALA A 190 17.09 -24.10 -2.19
N GLY A 191 17.08 -23.20 -3.18
CA GLY A 191 17.89 -21.97 -3.19
C GLY A 191 17.13 -20.66 -3.05
N GLN A 192 15.82 -20.64 -3.35
CA GLN A 192 14.97 -19.43 -3.30
C GLN A 192 14.32 -19.19 -1.92
N ASP A 193 14.55 -20.09 -0.96
CA ASP A 193 13.75 -20.16 0.27
C ASP A 193 14.12 -19.11 1.32
N ASN A 194 15.38 -18.68 1.42
CA ASN A 194 15.79 -17.78 2.51
C ASN A 194 15.32 -16.33 2.30
N GLU A 195 15.41 -15.80 1.09
CA GLU A 195 14.93 -14.44 0.78
C GLU A 195 13.40 -14.36 0.90
N ARG A 196 12.70 -15.37 0.39
CA ARG A 196 11.24 -15.50 0.57
C ARG A 196 10.86 -15.63 2.05
N LEU A 197 11.61 -16.40 2.82
CA LEU A 197 11.41 -16.54 4.26
C LEU A 197 11.64 -15.21 5.00
N ASP A 198 12.67 -14.46 4.61
CA ASP A 198 12.96 -13.14 5.17
C ASP A 198 11.86 -12.13 4.84
N ALA A 199 11.39 -12.11 3.59
CA ALA A 199 10.26 -11.27 3.18
C ALA A 199 8.98 -11.62 3.95
N LEU A 200 8.68 -12.91 4.14
CA LEU A 200 7.52 -13.36 4.93
C LEU A 200 7.66 -13.01 6.41
N LEU A 201 8.88 -13.11 6.97
CA LEU A 201 9.12 -12.72 8.35
C LEU A 201 8.90 -11.22 8.54
N GLU A 202 9.39 -10.39 7.62
CA GLU A 202 9.12 -8.95 7.66
C GLU A 202 7.63 -8.65 7.46
N LEU A 203 6.96 -9.32 6.53
CA LEU A 203 5.50 -9.18 6.34
C LEU A 203 4.73 -9.44 7.64
N VAL A 204 5.06 -10.54 8.31
CA VAL A 204 4.44 -10.96 9.57
C VAL A 204 4.71 -9.95 10.69
N LYS A 205 5.90 -9.34 10.74
CA LYS A 205 6.21 -8.32 11.75
C LYS A 205 5.33 -7.07 11.61
N HIS A 206 4.89 -6.73 10.40
CA HIS A 206 4.06 -5.55 10.13
C HIS A 206 2.55 -5.79 10.32
N GLN A 207 2.09 -7.03 10.51
CA GLN A 207 0.68 -7.30 10.81
C GLN A 207 0.34 -6.99 12.26
N HIS A 208 -0.81 -6.38 12.52
CA HIS A 208 -1.25 -6.03 13.87
C HIS A 208 -1.83 -7.23 14.63
N GLU A 209 -2.28 -8.26 13.91
CA GLU A 209 -2.93 -9.45 14.50
C GLU A 209 -1.95 -10.42 15.19
N TYR A 210 -0.65 -10.31 14.95
CA TYR A 210 0.39 -11.16 15.56
C TYR A 210 1.06 -10.49 16.77
#